data_AF-A0A7W1R554-F1
#
_entry.id   AF-A0A7W1R554-F1
#
_cell.length_a   1.000
_cell.length_b   1.000
_cell.length_c   1.000
_cell.angle_alpha   90.00
_cell.angle_beta   90.00
_cell.angle_gamma   90.00
#
_symmetry.space_group_name_H-M   'P 1'
#
loop_
_entity.id
_entity.type
_entity.pdbx_description
1 polymer ?
#
loop_
_entity_poly.entity_id
_entity_poly.type
_entity_poly.pdbx_seq_one_letter_code
_entity_poly.pdbx_strand_id
1 'polypeptide(L)'
;MVAPPGRGRRIDPSASFRSAVRRWLPKARVAVDHFHLVRLGNDMLTTVRRRVSWDRHDRRGRMADPAWAAPAAAPARLQHPL
;
A
#
# COMPACT_ATOMS: atom_id res chain seq x y z
N MET A 1 9.57 -19.94 -31.47
CA MET A 1 8.17 -19.66 -31.07
C MET A 1 8.15 -19.39 -29.56
N VAL A 2 8.17 -18.12 -29.14
CA VAL A 2 8.21 -17.72 -27.72
C VAL A 2 6.77 -17.50 -27.24
N ALA A 3 6.37 -18.17 -26.16
CA ALA A 3 5.05 -18.02 -25.56
C ALA A 3 4.87 -16.61 -24.95
N PRO A 4 3.69 -15.98 -25.04
CA PRO A 4 3.46 -14.64 -24.52
C PRO A 4 3.51 -14.62 -22.98
N PRO A 5 3.98 -13.52 -22.36
CA PRO A 5 4.00 -13.39 -20.91
C PRO A 5 2.57 -13.44 -20.37
N GLY A 6 2.27 -14.49 -19.60
CA GLY A 6 1.01 -14.63 -18.88
C GLY A 6 0.80 -13.44 -17.97
N ARG A 7 -0.36 -12.79 -18.07
CA ARG A 7 -0.76 -11.68 -17.19
C ARG A 7 -0.80 -12.22 -15.76
N GLY A 8 0.25 -11.95 -14.99
CA GLY A 8 0.38 -12.37 -13.61
C GLY A 8 -0.75 -11.77 -12.78
N ARG A 9 -1.79 -12.56 -12.51
CA ARG A 9 -2.88 -12.16 -11.62
C ARG A 9 -2.35 -12.27 -10.20
N ARG A 10 -2.16 -11.13 -9.55
CA ARG A 10 -1.68 -11.08 -8.17
C ARG A 10 -2.81 -11.53 -7.24
N ILE A 11 -2.63 -12.68 -6.60
CA ILE A 11 -3.52 -13.23 -5.59
C ILE A 11 -2.90 -12.94 -4.23
N ASP A 12 -3.68 -12.39 -3.30
CA ASP A 12 -3.31 -12.25 -1.89
C ASP A 12 -3.09 -13.66 -1.30
N PRO A 13 -1.89 -13.98 -0.76
CA PRO A 13 -1.67 -15.24 -0.08
C PRO A 13 -2.41 -15.23 1.25
N SER A 14 -3.67 -15.64 1.22
CA SER A 14 -4.45 -16.02 2.38
C SER A 14 -3.65 -16.99 3.28
N ALA A 15 -3.94 -17.00 4.57
CA ALA A 15 -3.22 -17.89 5.51
C ALA A 15 -3.26 -19.36 5.08
N SER A 16 -4.36 -19.80 4.44
CA SER A 16 -4.48 -21.13 3.84
C SER A 16 -3.56 -21.32 2.63
N PHE A 17 -3.48 -20.35 1.73
CA PHE A 17 -2.56 -20.38 0.58
C PHE A 17 -1.10 -20.38 1.03
N ARG A 18 -0.73 -19.55 2.01
CA ARG A 18 0.61 -19.52 2.62
C ARG A 18 0.97 -20.86 3.25
N SER A 19 0.03 -21.50 3.92
CA SER A 19 0.23 -22.81 4.56
C SER A 19 0.42 -23.92 3.53
N ALA A 20 -0.37 -23.89 2.44
CA ALA A 20 -0.22 -24.82 1.32
C ALA A 20 1.12 -24.63 0.61
N VAL A 21 1.52 -23.39 0.32
CA VAL A 21 2.83 -23.09 -0.31
C VAL A 21 3.99 -23.55 0.58
N ARG A 22 3.92 -23.34 1.91
CA ARG A 22 4.94 -23.84 2.84
C ARG A 22 5.03 -25.37 2.86
N ARG A 23 3.90 -26.07 2.72
CA ARG A 23 3.85 -27.54 2.73
C ARG A 23 4.39 -28.14 1.42
N TRP A 24 4.03 -27.56 0.29
CA TRP A 24 4.29 -28.16 -1.03
C TRP A 24 5.48 -27.57 -1.77
N LEU A 25 5.93 -26.34 -1.42
CA LEU A 25 7.10 -25.71 -1.99
C LEU A 25 8.02 -25.14 -0.88
N PRO A 26 8.64 -26.00 -0.06
CA PRO A 26 9.45 -25.56 1.08
C PRO A 26 10.70 -24.75 0.68
N LYS A 27 11.16 -24.88 -0.58
CA LYS A 27 12.29 -24.12 -1.14
C LYS A 27 11.88 -22.83 -1.88
N ALA A 28 10.58 -22.53 -2.01
CA ALA A 28 10.14 -21.32 -2.71
C ALA A 28 10.41 -20.06 -1.87
N ARG A 29 10.96 -19.02 -2.50
CA ARG A 29 11.15 -17.72 -1.86
C ARG A 29 9.81 -17.02 -1.68
N VAL A 30 9.49 -16.65 -0.44
CA VAL A 30 8.29 -15.88 -0.12
C VAL A 30 8.51 -14.44 -0.57
N ALA A 31 7.91 -14.05 -1.68
CA ALA A 31 7.78 -12.64 -2.04
C ALA A 31 6.53 -12.08 -1.34
N VAL A 32 6.71 -11.13 -0.41
CA VAL A 32 5.59 -10.33 0.09
C VAL A 32 5.13 -9.44 -1.04
N ASP A 33 3.86 -9.51 -1.41
CA ASP A 33 3.37 -8.65 -2.46
C ASP A 33 3.31 -7.19 -1.95
N HIS A 34 3.71 -6.27 -2.83
CA HIS A 34 3.78 -4.83 -2.57
C HIS A 34 2.48 -4.22 -2.00
N PHE A 35 1.32 -4.78 -2.33
CA PHE A 35 0.05 -4.24 -1.81
C PHE A 35 -0.04 -4.45 -0.30
N HIS A 36 0.40 -5.60 0.21
CA HIS A 36 0.44 -5.86 1.64
C HIS A 36 1.42 -4.96 2.38
N LEU A 37 2.57 -4.65 1.77
CA LEU A 37 3.54 -3.73 2.37
C LEU A 37 2.96 -2.32 2.48
N VAL A 38 2.33 -1.82 1.41
CA VAL A 38 1.69 -0.50 1.40
C VAL A 38 0.53 -0.46 2.40
N ARG A 39 -0.30 -1.52 2.46
CA ARG A 39 -1.39 -1.64 3.43
C ARG A 39 -0.86 -1.61 4.86
N LEU A 40 0.14 -2.43 5.19
CA LEU A 40 0.73 -2.48 6.52
C LEU A 40 1.32 -1.12 6.93
N GLY A 41 2.01 -0.45 6.00
CA GLY A 41 2.51 0.91 6.21
C GLY A 41 1.38 1.90 6.48
N ASN A 42 0.31 1.87 5.70
CA ASN A 42 -0.86 2.73 5.89
C ASN A 42 -1.58 2.47 7.22
N ASP A 43 -1.67 1.22 7.68
CA ASP A 43 -2.26 0.86 8.97
C ASP A 43 -1.44 1.45 10.13
N MET A 44 -0.10 1.37 10.05
CA MET A 44 0.79 1.98 11.03
C MET A 44 0.70 3.52 11.01
N LEU A 45 0.71 4.13 9.84
CA LEU A 45 0.54 5.59 9.69
C LEU A 45 -0.81 6.06 10.24
N THR A 46 -1.87 5.29 10.03
CA THR A 46 -3.21 5.58 10.56
C THR A 46 -3.23 5.55 12.08
N THR A 47 -2.46 4.66 12.70
CA THR A 47 -2.32 4.59 14.17
C THR A 47 -1.58 5.82 14.70
N VAL A 48 -0.45 6.18 14.10
CA VAL A 48 0.33 7.36 14.49
C VAL A 48 -0.49 8.64 14.31
N ARG A 49 -1.15 8.83 13.15
CA ARG A 49 -2.00 10.00 12.89
C ARG A 49 -3.14 10.13 13.89
N ARG A 50 -3.79 9.02 14.25
CA ARG A 50 -4.85 9.01 15.27
C ARG A 50 -4.32 9.49 16.62
N ARG A 51 -3.19 8.94 17.07
CA ARG A 51 -2.55 9.37 18.32
C ARG A 51 -2.21 10.85 18.30
N VAL A 52 -1.50 11.31 17.27
CA VAL A 52 -1.10 12.72 17.16
C VAL A 52 -2.31 13.67 17.12
N SER A 53 -3.41 13.29 16.46
CA SER A 53 -4.63 14.09 16.45
C SER A 53 -5.25 14.21 17.85
N TRP A 54 -5.33 13.12 18.62
CA TRP A 54 -5.80 13.17 20.00
C TRP A 54 -4.87 13.97 20.90
N ASP A 55 -3.56 13.73 20.84
CA ASP A 55 -2.56 14.43 21.65
C ASP A 55 -2.57 15.95 21.40
N ARG A 56 -2.82 16.40 20.16
CA ARG A 56 -2.74 17.82 19.77
C ARG A 56 -4.06 18.58 19.81
N HIS A 57 -5.16 17.90 19.55
CA HIS A 57 -6.44 18.56 19.30
C HIS A 57 -7.57 18.05 20.18
N ASP A 58 -7.31 17.03 21.01
CA ASP A 58 -8.31 16.35 21.83
C ASP A 58 -9.55 15.90 21.03
N ARG A 59 -9.33 15.61 19.74
CA ARG A 59 -10.35 15.16 18.81
C ARG A 59 -9.76 14.30 17.69
N ARG A 60 -10.62 13.55 17.03
CA ARG A 60 -10.26 12.83 15.79
C ARG A 60 -9.81 13.81 14.69
N GLY A 61 -8.81 13.38 13.93
CA GLY A 61 -8.39 14.07 12.71
C GLY A 61 -9.51 14.15 11.66
N ARG A 62 -9.62 15.29 10.99
CA ARG A 62 -10.58 15.61 9.94
C ARG A 62 -9.86 15.72 8.60
N MET A 63 -10.59 15.58 7.50
CA MET A 63 -10.03 15.69 6.14
C MET A 63 -9.36 17.05 5.87
N ALA A 64 -9.84 18.12 6.52
CA ALA A 64 -9.25 19.44 6.43
C ALA A 64 -7.91 19.57 7.21
N ASP A 65 -7.61 18.65 8.12
CA ASP A 65 -6.36 18.70 8.88
C ASP A 65 -5.19 18.33 7.93
N PRO A 66 -4.06 19.05 7.96
CA PRO A 66 -2.95 18.85 7.02
C PRO A 66 -2.39 17.43 7.00
N ALA A 67 -2.51 16.69 8.10
CA ALA A 67 -2.09 15.28 8.20
C ALA A 67 -2.95 14.32 7.36
N TRP A 68 -4.13 14.76 6.93
CA TRP A 68 -5.13 14.00 6.16
C TRP A 68 -5.42 14.60 4.79
N ALA A 69 -5.00 15.84 4.53
CA ALA A 69 -5.10 16.46 3.22
C ALA A 69 -4.18 15.74 2.22
N ALA A 70 -4.74 15.30 1.10
CA ALA A 70 -3.91 14.94 -0.05
C ALA A 70 -3.24 16.22 -0.57
N PRO A 71 -1.95 16.19 -0.91
CA PRO A 71 -1.34 17.33 -1.59
C PRO A 71 -2.16 17.59 -2.86
N ALA A 72 -2.59 18.84 -3.05
CA ALA A 72 -3.20 19.25 -4.31
C ALA A 72 -2.25 18.82 -5.43
N ALA A 73 -2.75 18.06 -6.41
CA ALA A 73 -1.95 17.70 -7.56
C ALA A 73 -1.37 19.00 -8.11
N ALA A 74 -0.04 19.12 -8.08
CA ALA A 74 0.63 20.29 -8.64
C ALA A 74 0.09 20.48 -10.06
N PRO A 75 -0.35 21.68 -10.46
CA PRO A 75 -0.84 21.88 -11.81
C PRO A 75 0.25 21.40 -12.77
N ALA A 76 -0.10 20.46 -13.64
CA ALA A 76 0.80 19.94 -14.66
C ALA A 76 1.33 21.15 -15.43
N ARG A 77 2.57 21.54 -15.14
CA ARG A 77 3.22 22.66 -15.79
C ARG A 77 3.54 22.20 -17.21
N LEU A 78 2.59 22.39 -18.11
CA LEU A 78 2.77 22.21 -19.55
C LEU A 78 3.82 23.21 -20.01
N GLN A 79 5.09 22.80 -19.98
CA GLN A 79 6.17 23.48 -20.67
C GLN A 79 6.34 22.78 -22.02
N HIS A 80 5.70 23.33 -23.05
CA HIS A 80 6.08 23.08 -24.44
C HIS A 80 6.46 24.43 -25.05
N PRO A 81 7.73 24.68 -25.38
CA PRO A 81 8.12 25.81 -26.20
C PRO A 81 7.73 25.55 -27.66
N LEU A 82 7.21 26.58 -28.33
CA LEU A 82 7.16 26.68 -29.79
C LEU A 82 8.58 26.94 -30.31
#